data_AF-K0IJV4-F1
#
_entry.id   AF-K0IJV4-F1
#
_cell.length_a   1.000
_cell.length_b   1.000
_cell.length_c   1.000
_cell.angle_alpha   90.00
_cell.angle_beta   90.00
_cell.angle_gamma   90.00
#
_symmetry.space_group_name_H-M   'P 1'
#
loop_
_entity.id
_entity.type
_entity.pdbx_description
1 polymer ?
#
loop_
_entity_poly.entity_id
_entity_poly.type
_entity_poly.pdbx_seq_one_letter_code
_entity_poly.pdbx_strand_id
1 'polypeptide(L)' 'MKYRQQRLPRGKYHRVIDLPSDTDIETAKSKYTNGILEITFNKKAKPKGREIKID' A
#
# COMPACT_ATOMS: atom_id res chain seq x y z
N MET A 1 -18.03 4.38 39.20
CA MET A 1 -16.75 3.76 38.80
C MET A 1 -16.19 4.52 37.60
N LYS A 2 -15.06 5.21 37.75
CA LYS A 2 -14.42 6.02 36.68
C LYS A 2 -13.38 5.16 35.95
N TYR A 3 -13.57 4.90 34.65
CA TYR A 3 -12.56 4.25 33.82
C TYR A 3 -11.36 5.21 33.64
N ARG A 4 -10.40 5.11 34.55
CA ARG A 4 -9.14 5.85 34.49
C ARG A 4 -8.23 5.15 33.47
N GLN A 5 -7.73 5.93 32.51
CA GLN A 5 -6.89 5.58 31.35
C GLN A 5 -7.60 4.95 30.14
N GLN A 6 -8.24 5.81 29.35
CA GLN A 6 -8.61 5.50 27.97
C GLN A 6 -7.43 5.91 27.06
N ARG A 7 -6.44 5.02 26.90
CA ARG A 7 -5.21 5.29 26.12
C ARG A 7 -5.31 4.93 24.64
N LEU A 8 -6.26 4.08 24.25
CA LEU A 8 -6.36 3.59 22.89
C LEU A 8 -7.42 4.35 22.10
N PRO A 9 -7.13 4.72 20.84
CA PRO A 9 -8.13 5.27 19.95
C PRO A 9 -9.25 4.24 19.76
N ARG A 10 -10.48 4.67 20.00
CA ARG A 10 -11.69 3.86 19.77
C ARG A 10 -12.41 4.42 18.55
N GLY A 11 -12.87 3.55 17.66
CA GLY A 11 -13.62 3.94 16.47
C GLY A 11 -13.20 3.19 15.22
N LYS A 12 -13.91 3.44 14.12
CA LYS A 12 -13.55 2.92 12.79
C LYS A 12 -12.31 3.68 12.29
N TYR A 13 -11.37 2.96 11.70
CA TYR A 13 -10.18 3.54 11.09
C TYR A 13 -10.29 3.41 9.56
N HIS A 14 -9.98 4.50 8.86
CA HIS A 14 -9.91 4.56 7.41
C HIS A 14 -8.73 5.47 7.02
N ARG A 15 -7.94 5.03 6.05
CA ARG A 15 -6.82 5.80 5.51
C ARG A 15 -6.73 5.59 4.01
N VAL A 16 -6.55 6.69 3.28
CA VAL A 16 -6.23 6.71 1.86
C VAL A 16 -4.76 7.09 1.74
N ILE A 17 -4.05 6.41 0.83
CA ILE A 17 -2.65 6.70 0.51
C ILE A 17 -2.50 6.73 -1.00
N ASP A 18 -1.72 7.67 -1.50
CA ASP A 18 -1.35 7.71 -2.90
C ASP A 18 -0.28 6.66 -3.17
N LEU A 19 -0.45 5.90 -4.26
CA LEU A 19 0.53 4.92 -4.69
C LEU A 19 1.46 5.53 -5.75
N PRO A 20 2.74 5.15 -5.76
CA PRO A 20 3.64 5.47 -6.87
C PRO A 20 3.06 5.01 -8.22
N SER A 21 3.36 5.74 -9.29
CA SER A 21 2.83 5.46 -10.63
C SER A 21 3.31 4.13 -11.23
N ASP A 22 4.48 3.66 -10.78
CA ASP A 22 5.08 2.37 -11.13
C ASP A 22 4.54 1.21 -10.29
N THR A 23 3.52 1.41 -9.45
CA THR A 23 2.90 0.33 -8.66
C THR A 23 1.97 -0.52 -9.54
N ASP A 24 2.14 -1.84 -9.53
CA ASP A 24 1.24 -2.78 -10.19
C ASP A 24 0.12 -3.23 -9.22
N ILE A 25 -1.06 -2.62 -9.37
CA ILE A 25 -2.21 -2.76 -8.45
C ILE A 25 -2.72 -4.22 -8.43
N GLU A 26 -2.65 -4.93 -9.54
CA GLU A 26 -3.14 -6.31 -9.68
C GLU A 26 -2.33 -7.31 -8.85
N THR A 27 -1.14 -6.91 -8.39
CA THR A 27 -0.23 -7.78 -7.63
C THR A 27 -0.36 -7.64 -6.12
N ALA A 28 -1.37 -6.91 -5.64
CA ALA A 28 -1.59 -6.64 -4.24
C ALA A 28 -1.67 -7.94 -3.40
N LYS A 29 -0.86 -7.99 -2.33
CA LYS A 29 -0.88 -9.05 -1.32
C LYS A 29 -0.91 -8.43 0.07
N SER A 30 -1.53 -9.12 1.02
CA SER A 30 -1.60 -8.64 2.39
C SER A 30 -1.27 -9.73 3.40
N LYS A 31 -0.63 -9.34 4.50
CA LYS A 31 -0.39 -10.19 5.67
C LYS A 31 -0.68 -9.39 6.95
N TYR A 32 -1.34 -10.03 7.91
CA TYR A 32 -1.54 -9.45 9.24
C TYR A 32 -0.78 -10.29 10.26
N THR A 33 0.17 -9.69 10.96
CA THR A 33 1.00 -10.40 11.94
C THR A 33 1.38 -9.46 13.07
N ASN A 34 1.18 -9.91 14.31
CA ASN A 34 1.55 -9.19 15.54
C ASN A 34 1.03 -7.74 15.60
N GLY A 35 -0.18 -7.47 15.10
CA GLY A 35 -0.78 -6.13 15.15
C GLY A 35 -0.42 -5.21 13.98
N ILE A 36 0.34 -5.70 12.99
CA ILE A 36 0.76 -4.93 11.82
C ILE A 36 0.09 -5.50 10.57
N LEU A 37 -0.56 -4.60 9.82
CA LEU A 37 -1.05 -4.89 8.47
C LEU A 37 0.03 -4.52 7.46
N GLU A 38 0.61 -5.52 6.81
CA GLU A 38 1.54 -5.36 5.71
C GLU A 38 0.79 -5.55 4.38
N ILE A 39 0.92 -4.59 3.48
CA ILE A 39 0.38 -4.64 2.12
C ILE A 39 1.55 -4.46 1.17
N THR A 40 1.74 -5.41 0.26
CA THR A 40 2.84 -5.44 -0.71
C THR A 40 2.32 -5.42 -2.13
N PHE A 41 3.03 -4.69 -3.00
CA PHE A 41 2.77 -4.60 -4.43
C PHE A 41 4.08 -4.81 -5.18
N ASN A 42 4.01 -5.40 -6.36
CA ASN A 42 5.12 -5.39 -7.29
C ASN A 42 5.18 -4.05 -8.01
N LYS A 43 6.35 -3.77 -8.60
CA LYS A 43 6.48 -2.67 -9.56
C LYS A 43 6.07 -3.15 -10.95
N LYS A 44 5.46 -2.26 -11.72
CA LYS A 44 5.18 -2.45 -13.15
C LYS A 44 6.49 -2.77 -13.88
N ALA A 45 6.41 -3.67 -14.84
CA ALA A 45 7.55 -3.96 -15.72
C ALA A 45 7.97 -2.69 -16.47
N LYS A 46 9.29 -2.44 -16.54
CA LYS A 46 9.81 -1.34 -17.35
C LYS A 46 9.41 -1.56 -18.81
N PRO A 47 8.96 -0.52 -19.53
CA PRO A 47 8.68 -0.64 -20.94
C PRO A 47 9.95 -1.09 -21.66
N LYS A 48 9.83 -2.12 -22.50
CA LYS A 48 10.93 -2.51 -23.39
C LYS A 48 11.14 -1.36 -24.38
N GLY A 49 12.38 -0.86 -24.48
CA GLY A 49 12.72 0.16 -25.47
C GLY A 49 12.34 -0.30 -26.87
N ARG A 50 11.89 0.63 -27.71
CA ARG A 50 11.63 0.39 -29.14
C ARG A 50 12.68 1.14 -29.94
N GLU A 51 13.18 0.52 -31.00
CA GLU A 51 14.06 1.18 -31.95
C GLU A 51 13.29 2.26 -32.70
N ILE A 52 13.77 3.50 -32.63
CA ILE A 52 13.21 4.62 -33.40
C ILE A 52 14.16 4.85 -34.57
N LYS A 53 13.72 4.52 -35.78
CA LYS A 53 14.46 4.88 -37.00
C LYS A 53 14.28 6.36 -37.27
N ILE A 54 15.38 7.06 -37.47
CA ILE A 54 15.42 8.46 -37.92
C ILE A 54 15.80 8.39 -39.40
N ASP A 55 14.95 8.92 -40.27
CA ASP A 55 15.15 9.03 -41.72
C ASP A 55 15.43 10.51 -42.07
#